data_AF-A0A973GQX7-F1
#
_entry.id   AF-A0A973GQX7-F1
#
_cell.length_a   1.000
_cell.length_b   1.000
_cell.length_c   1.000
_cell.angle_alpha   90.00
_cell.angle_beta   90.00
_cell.angle_gamma   90.00
#
_symmetry.space_group_name_H-M   'P 1'
#
loop_
_entity.id
_entity.type
_entity.pdbx_description
1 polymer ?
#
loop_
_entity_poly.entity_id
_entity_poly.type
_entity_poly.pdbx_seq_one_letter_code
_entity_poly.pdbx_strand_id
1 'polypeptide(L)'
;MMPKGYINDMGAVSLEQTSEQLLGKGAKTLIVNFADVQYINTIGVSIFTGMVHKTQEHNSVLCFTNLKKVHRDVFEMMGLIKHVKVFNNEEDALRSLRRKESNAE
;
A
#
# COMPACT_ATOMS: atom_id res chain seq x y z
N MET A 1 -3.07 6.77 2.79
CA MET A 1 -3.93 6.03 3.75
C MET A 1 -3.05 5.56 4.90
N MET A 2 -3.51 5.62 6.14
CA MET A 2 -2.73 5.25 7.33
C MET A 2 -3.53 4.29 8.20
N PRO A 3 -3.46 2.97 7.93
CA PRO A 3 -4.06 1.97 8.81
C PRO A 3 -3.45 2.03 10.22
N LYS A 4 -4.26 1.78 11.25
CA LYS A 4 -3.84 1.83 12.65
C LYS A 4 -4.11 0.51 13.38
N GLY A 5 -3.19 0.13 14.26
CA GLY A 5 -3.35 -0.99 15.18
C GLY A 5 -3.29 -2.36 14.50
N TYR A 6 -4.30 -3.19 14.76
CA TYR A 6 -4.42 -4.55 14.23
C TYR A 6 -5.22 -4.53 12.93
N ILE A 7 -4.62 -5.01 11.85
CA ILE A 7 -5.32 -5.16 10.58
C ILE A 7 -6.10 -6.46 10.61
N ASN A 8 -7.40 -6.34 10.95
CA ASN A 8 -8.41 -7.38 11.04
C ASN A 8 -9.69 -6.97 10.29
N ASP A 9 -10.76 -7.75 10.37
CA ASP A 9 -12.00 -7.56 9.60
C ASP A 9 -12.47 -6.10 9.48
N MET A 10 -12.64 -5.36 10.58
CA MET A 10 -13.18 -3.99 10.50
C MET A 10 -12.16 -2.95 10.01
N GLY A 11 -10.93 -2.98 10.51
CA GLY A 11 -9.88 -2.04 10.09
C GLY A 11 -9.47 -2.25 8.63
N ALA A 12 -9.56 -3.49 8.16
CA ALA A 12 -9.17 -3.87 6.82
C ALA A 12 -10.29 -3.59 5.79
N VAL A 13 -11.57 -3.77 6.15
CA VAL A 13 -12.71 -3.36 5.29
C VAL A 13 -12.68 -1.86 4.99
N SER A 14 -12.38 -1.02 6.00
CA SER A 14 -12.28 0.44 5.78
C SER A 14 -11.12 0.81 4.83
N LEU A 15 -10.00 0.08 4.91
CA LEU A 15 -8.84 0.30 4.04
C LEU A 15 -9.16 -0.08 2.59
N GLU A 16 -9.81 -1.21 2.38
CA GLU A 16 -10.23 -1.70 1.07
C GLU A 16 -11.18 -0.69 0.41
N GLN A 17 -12.27 -0.31 1.09
CA GLN A 17 -13.23 0.67 0.57
C GLN A 17 -12.59 2.02 0.22
N THR A 18 -11.69 2.50 1.07
CA THR A 18 -10.98 3.76 0.80
C THR A 18 -10.09 3.63 -0.43
N SER A 19 -9.41 2.49 -0.59
CA SER A 19 -8.56 2.24 -1.75
C SER A 19 -9.36 2.20 -3.05
N GLU A 20 -10.52 1.52 -3.06
CA GLU A 20 -11.40 1.45 -4.21
C GLU A 20 -11.96 2.81 -4.59
N GLN A 21 -12.42 3.60 -3.60
CA GLN A 21 -12.92 4.95 -3.85
C GLN A 21 -11.86 5.87 -4.47
N LEU A 22 -10.62 5.80 -3.99
CA LEU A 22 -9.53 6.61 -4.54
C LEU A 22 -9.18 6.17 -5.97
N LEU A 23 -9.10 4.86 -6.24
CA LEU A 23 -8.84 4.34 -7.57
C LEU A 23 -9.97 4.66 -8.56
N GLY A 24 -11.23 4.57 -8.11
CA GLY A 24 -12.41 4.96 -8.89
C GLY A 24 -12.43 6.45 -9.24
N LYS A 25 -11.80 7.30 -8.42
CA LYS A 25 -11.58 8.73 -8.71
C LYS A 25 -10.35 9.01 -9.57
N GLY A 26 -9.67 7.97 -10.06
CA GLY A 26 -8.50 8.10 -10.95
C GLY A 26 -7.17 8.33 -10.24
N ALA A 27 -7.07 8.05 -8.94
CA ALA A 27 -5.81 8.18 -8.22
C ALA A 27 -4.71 7.31 -8.86
N LYS A 28 -3.64 7.96 -9.33
CA LYS A 28 -2.50 7.30 -9.99
C LYS A 28 -1.53 6.63 -9.01
N THR A 29 -1.63 6.96 -7.73
CA THR A 29 -0.79 6.36 -6.70
C THR A 29 -1.54 6.28 -5.38
N LEU A 30 -1.39 5.13 -4.72
CA LEU A 30 -1.83 4.91 -3.34
C LEU A 30 -0.60 4.73 -2.46
N ILE A 31 -0.51 5.51 -1.38
CA ILE A 31 0.52 5.36 -0.35
C ILE A 31 -0.15 4.81 0.91
N VAL A 32 0.34 3.69 1.41
CA VAL A 32 -0.07 3.08 2.68
C VAL A 32 1.05 3.24 3.69
N ASN A 33 0.75 3.87 4.82
CA ASN A 33 1.68 4.03 5.94
C ASN A 33 1.41 3.00 7.03
N PHE A 34 2.42 2.19 7.34
CA PHE A 34 2.40 1.10 8.34
C PHE A 34 2.95 1.50 9.71
N ALA A 35 3.25 2.78 9.97
CA ALA A 35 3.85 3.25 11.21
C ALA A 35 3.06 2.81 12.47
N ASP A 36 1.73 2.94 12.39
CA ASP A 36 0.82 2.57 13.47
C ASP A 36 0.36 1.11 13.43
N VAL A 37 0.84 0.31 12.46
CA VAL A 37 0.46 -1.09 12.34
C VAL A 37 1.29 -1.94 13.31
N GLN A 38 0.59 -2.73 14.12
CA GLN A 38 1.18 -3.61 15.13
C GLN A 38 1.19 -5.07 14.65
N TYR A 39 0.12 -5.50 13.97
CA TYR A 39 -0.04 -6.87 13.52
C TYR A 39 -0.84 -6.95 12.22
N ILE A 40 -0.48 -7.91 11.36
CA ILE A 40 -1.19 -8.22 10.13
C ILE A 40 -1.51 -9.71 10.16
N ASN A 41 -2.80 -10.05 10.09
CA ASN A 41 -3.26 -11.43 10.01
C ASN A 41 -3.54 -11.84 8.54
N THR A 42 -4.00 -13.07 8.33
CA THR A 42 -4.35 -13.59 7.01
C THR A 42 -5.36 -12.72 6.25
N ILE A 43 -6.32 -12.13 6.96
CA ILE A 43 -7.36 -11.26 6.36
C ILE A 43 -6.74 -9.96 5.88
N GLY A 44 -5.88 -9.34 6.70
CA GLY A 44 -5.09 -8.19 6.29
C GLY A 44 -4.25 -8.47 5.04
N VAL A 45 -3.58 -9.63 4.97
CA VAL A 45 -2.82 -10.05 3.79
C VAL A 45 -3.72 -10.14 2.55
N SER A 46 -4.89 -10.77 2.64
CA SER A 46 -5.84 -10.87 1.52
C SER A 46 -6.26 -9.49 0.99
N ILE A 47 -6.46 -8.52 1.87
CA ILE A 47 -6.83 -7.16 1.48
C ILE A 47 -5.68 -6.44 0.78
N PHE A 48 -4.45 -6.58 1.27
CA PHE A 48 -3.29 -6.04 0.55
C PHE A 48 -3.07 -6.71 -0.81
N THR A 49 -3.35 -8.01 -0.94
CA THR A 49 -3.37 -8.71 -2.23
C THR A 49 -4.43 -8.12 -3.17
N GLY A 50 -5.64 -7.89 -2.68
CA GLY A 50 -6.72 -7.23 -3.43
C GLY A 50 -6.32 -5.82 -3.89
N MET A 51 -5.73 -5.02 -3.01
CA MET A 51 -5.20 -3.69 -3.35
C MET A 51 -4.13 -3.75 -4.44
N VAL A 52 -3.21 -4.72 -4.39
CA VAL A 52 -2.21 -4.93 -5.45
C VAL A 52 -2.90 -5.15 -6.79
N HIS A 53 -3.84 -6.11 -6.87
CA HIS A 53 -4.57 -6.39 -8.12
C HIS A 53 -5.34 -5.16 -8.62
N LYS A 54 -6.06 -4.46 -7.74
CA LYS A 54 -6.82 -3.26 -8.11
C LYS A 54 -5.93 -2.14 -8.62
N THR A 55 -4.78 -1.90 -7.98
CA THR A 55 -3.84 -0.89 -8.48
C THR A 55 -3.30 -1.25 -9.86
N GLN A 56 -3.06 -2.53 -10.16
CA GLN A 56 -2.66 -2.98 -11.50
C GLN A 56 -3.77 -2.79 -12.53
N GLU A 57 -5.02 -3.17 -12.21
CA GLU A 57 -6.19 -2.96 -13.08
C GLU A 57 -6.36 -1.48 -13.47
N HIS A 58 -6.10 -0.57 -12.53
CA HIS A 58 -6.22 0.88 -12.73
C HIS A 58 -4.97 1.55 -13.30
N ASN A 59 -3.90 0.79 -13.61
CA ASN A 59 -2.59 1.33 -13.99
C ASN A 59 -2.05 2.36 -12.97
N SER A 60 -2.27 2.09 -11.69
CA SER A 60 -1.85 2.91 -10.56
C SER A 60 -0.71 2.24 -9.79
N VAL A 61 0.05 3.04 -9.05
CA VAL A 61 1.18 2.56 -8.24
C VAL A 61 0.74 2.37 -6.80
N LEU A 62 1.09 1.24 -6.19
CA LEU A 62 0.98 1.03 -4.74
C LEU A 62 2.33 1.23 -4.06
N CYS A 63 2.36 2.04 -3.00
CA CYS A 63 3.53 2.33 -2.20
C CYS A 63 3.29 1.96 -0.74
N PHE A 64 4.22 1.22 -0.14
CA PHE A 64 4.25 0.94 1.30
C PHE A 64 5.34 1.78 1.97
N THR A 65 5.01 2.36 3.11
CA THR A 65 5.90 3.22 3.91
C THR A 65 5.90 2.78 5.36
N ASN A 66 7.00 3.02 6.08
CA ASN A 66 7.18 2.65 7.49
C ASN A 66 6.92 1.15 7.77
N LEU A 67 7.30 0.29 6.82
CA LEU A 67 7.06 -1.15 6.92
C LEU A 67 8.11 -1.82 7.81
N LYS A 68 7.69 -2.31 8.99
CA LYS A 68 8.57 -3.08 9.90
C LYS A 68 9.00 -4.40 9.25
N LYS A 69 10.19 -4.89 9.60
CA LYS A 69 10.78 -6.13 9.05
C LYS A 69 9.80 -7.31 9.07
N VAL A 70 9.11 -7.53 10.19
CA VAL A 70 8.14 -8.63 10.33
C VAL A 70 7.01 -8.56 9.29
N HIS A 71 6.50 -7.37 8.98
CA HIS A 71 5.44 -7.21 7.96
C HIS A 71 6.02 -7.32 6.54
N ARG A 72 7.25 -6.84 6.34
CA ARG A 72 7.97 -7.01 5.06
C ARG A 72 8.18 -8.48 4.74
N ASP A 73 8.67 -9.26 5.70
CA ASP A 73 8.94 -10.70 5.52
C ASP A 73 7.64 -11.46 5.16
N VAL A 74 6.51 -11.12 5.80
CA VAL A 74 5.19 -11.66 5.46
C VAL A 74 4.81 -11.35 4.00
N PHE A 75 4.91 -10.09 3.58
CA PHE A 75 4.58 -9.71 2.20
C PHE A 75 5.58 -10.27 1.18
N GLU A 76 6.84 -10.47 1.55
CA GLU A 76 7.87 -11.09 0.71
C GLU A 76 7.57 -12.58 0.49
N MET A 77 7.19 -13.29 1.56
CA MET A 77 6.74 -14.69 1.48
C MET A 77 5.52 -14.86 0.57
N MET A 78 4.59 -13.89 0.60
CA MET A 78 3.41 -13.88 -0.27
C MET A 78 3.70 -13.37 -1.68
N GLY A 79 4.94 -12.96 -1.97
CA GLY A 79 5.34 -12.44 -3.28
C GLY A 79 4.74 -11.08 -3.62
N LEU A 80 4.20 -10.34 -2.65
CA LEU A 80 3.54 -9.04 -2.85
C LEU A 80 4.55 -7.90 -2.99
N ILE A 81 5.72 -8.02 -2.36
CA ILE A 81 6.75 -6.97 -2.35
C ILE A 81 7.18 -6.57 -3.77
N LYS A 82 7.20 -7.51 -4.73
CA LYS A 82 7.59 -7.23 -6.13
C LYS A 82 6.60 -6.36 -6.91
N HIS A 83 5.38 -6.19 -6.38
CA HIS A 83 4.31 -5.43 -7.02
C HIS A 83 4.09 -4.05 -6.38
N VAL A 84 4.81 -3.73 -5.32
CA VAL A 84 4.70 -2.46 -4.60
C VAL A 84 6.05 -1.77 -4.56
N LYS A 85 6.04 -0.44 -4.40
CA LYS A 85 7.25 0.28 -4.01
C LYS A 85 7.32 0.36 -2.50
N VAL A 86 8.48 0.13 -1.91
CA VAL A 86 8.70 0.25 -0.47
C VAL A 86 9.62 1.43 -0.19
N PHE A 87 9.21 2.28 0.74
CA PHE A 87 9.98 3.44 1.19
C PHE A 87 10.05 3.47 2.71
N ASN A 88 11.02 4.21 3.25
CA ASN A 88 11.14 4.37 4.69
C ASN A 88 9.97 5.18 5.27
N ASN A 89 9.60 6.27 4.59
CA ASN A 89 8.53 7.19 4.99
C ASN A 89 7.79 7.74 3.76
N GLU A 90 6.69 8.47 3.98
CA GLU A 90 5.89 9.06 2.91
C GLU A 90 6.61 10.15 2.14
N GLU A 91 7.50 10.91 2.77
CA GLU A 91 8.25 11.95 2.07
C GLU A 91 9.15 11.35 0.98
N ASP A 92 9.82 10.23 1.26
CA ASP A 92 10.64 9.50 0.29
C ASP A 92 9.79 8.98 -0.86
N ALA A 93 8.59 8.47 -0.56
CA ALA A 93 7.64 8.05 -1.57
C ALA A 93 7.22 9.23 -2.46
N LEU A 94 6.83 10.36 -1.87
CA LEU A 94 6.42 11.57 -2.58
C LEU A 94 7.56 12.16 -3.42
N ARG A 95 8.79 12.20 -2.90
CA ARG A 95 9.99 12.62 -3.65
C ARG A 95 10.22 11.73 -4.86
N SER A 96 10.11 10.42 -4.71
CA SER A 96 10.27 9.46 -5.81
C SER A 96 9.19 9.63 -6.90
N LEU A 97 7.95 9.92 -6.51
CA LEU A 97 6.84 10.12 -7.44
C LEU A 97 7.00 11.41 -8.24
N ARG A 98 7.33 12.53 -7.58
CA ARG A 98 7.60 13.81 -8.27
C ARG A 98 8.73 13.71 -9.29
N ARG A 99 9.79 12.97 -8.96
CA ARG A 99 10.93 12.78 -9.87
C ARG A 99 10.59 11.92 -11.09
N LYS A 100 9.56 11.06 -11.03
CA LYS A 100 9.09 10.31 -12.20
C LYS A 100 8.28 11.17 -13.15
N GLU A 101 7.56 12.19 -12.66
CA GLU A 101 6.80 13.11 -13.51
C GLU A 101 7.73 14.05 -14.30
N SER A 102 8.83 14.51 -13.71
CA SER A 102 9.80 15.39 -14.38
C SER A 102 10.73 14.70 -15.40
N ASN A 103 10.76 13.37 -15.46
CA ASN A 103 11.57 12.60 -16.41
C ASN A 103 10.73 12.01 -17.56
N ALA A 104 9.44 12.35 -17.62
CA ALA A 104 8.51 11.88 -18.64
C ALA A 104 8.20 12.96 -19.70
N GLU A 105 8.93 14.08 -19.70
CA GLU A 105 8.93 15.13 -20.73
C GLU A 105 10.13 14.99 -21.67
#